data_AF-A0A832D0H2-F1
#
_entry.id   AF-A0A832D0H2-F1
#
_cell.length_a   1.000
_cell.length_b   1.000
_cell.length_c   1.000
_cell.angle_alpha   90.00
_cell.angle_beta   90.00
_cell.angle_gamma   90.00
#
_symmetry.space_group_name_H-M   'P 1'
#
loop_
_entity.id
_entity.type
_entity.pdbx_description
1 polymer ?
#
loop_
_entity_poly.entity_id
_entity_poly.type
_entity_poly.pdbx_seq_one_letter_code
_entity_poly.pdbx_strand_id
1 'polypeptide(L)'
;MKNLKAVFAVTFSLFVILIILNLIGIIEFSIIETLTYIFLTAGFGIWYSSYLDLNKGGIFAGGFIFLSGIVLAVETFFTIWNPLRMIFPSLFIISGLSLFFVFLSDRKRIILLILSVLLFAMGMLYLFNRINFKLIVFLIAIWEIILKFWFVFILFAIVVYFISTGLEQKQNQSSEE
;
A
#
# COMPACT_ATOMS: atom_id res chain seq x y z
N MET A 1 -2.47 17.72 9.31
CA MET A 1 -1.17 18.04 8.65
C MET A 1 0.05 17.46 9.38
N LYS A 2 0.14 17.43 10.72
CA LYS A 2 1.30 16.81 11.43
C LYS A 2 1.51 15.32 11.07
N ASN A 3 0.44 14.53 11.03
CA ASN A 3 0.53 13.09 10.69
C ASN A 3 1.09 12.85 9.28
N LEU A 4 0.67 13.65 8.30
CA LEU A 4 1.22 13.59 6.93
C LEU A 4 2.72 13.94 6.90
N LYS A 5 3.16 14.92 7.71
CA LYS A 5 4.59 15.25 7.83
C LYS A 5 5.38 14.08 8.42
N ALA A 6 4.83 13.36 9.39
CA ALA A 6 5.46 12.16 9.95
C ALA A 6 5.58 11.05 8.89
N VAL A 7 4.51 10.77 8.14
CA VAL A 7 4.53 9.79 7.04
C VAL A 7 5.59 10.16 6.00
N PHE A 8 5.65 11.44 5.61
CA PHE A 8 6.64 11.93 4.67
C PHE A 8 8.07 11.81 5.22
N ALA A 9 8.30 12.18 6.49
CA ALA A 9 9.60 12.08 7.12
C ALA A 9 10.10 10.62 7.20
N VAL A 10 9.23 9.68 7.57
CA VAL A 10 9.58 8.25 7.63
C VAL A 10 9.86 7.71 6.23
N THR A 11 9.00 8.01 5.25
CA THR A 11 9.18 7.56 3.86
C THR A 11 10.47 8.14 3.25
N PHE A 12 10.75 9.42 3.50
CA PHE A 12 11.96 10.07 3.01
C PHE A 12 13.21 9.52 3.67
N SER A 13 13.17 9.30 4.99
CA SER A 13 14.29 8.68 5.72
C SER A 13 14.58 7.28 5.19
N LEU A 14 13.54 6.50 4.91
CA LEU A 14 13.66 5.20 4.26
C LEU A 14 14.36 5.31 2.91
N PHE A 15 13.89 6.22 2.05
CA PHE A 15 14.45 6.43 0.72
C PHE A 15 15.95 6.76 0.78
N VAL A 16 16.34 7.66 1.69
CA VAL A 16 17.75 8.02 1.90
C VAL A 16 18.56 6.82 2.37
N ILE A 17 18.07 6.04 3.34
CA ILE A 17 18.75 4.83 3.83
C ILE A 17 18.94 3.80 2.71
N LEU A 18 17.90 3.53 1.92
CA LEU A 18 17.96 2.58 0.80
C LEU A 18 19.00 3.00 -0.25
N ILE A 19 19.05 4.29 -0.59
CA ILE A 19 20.06 4.82 -1.52
C ILE A 19 21.47 4.67 -0.96
N ILE A 20 21.68 5.02 0.31
CA ILE A 20 23.01 4.92 0.94
C ILE A 20 23.47 3.46 0.97
N LEU A 21 22.59 2.52 1.35
CA LEU A 21 22.92 1.09 1.37
C LEU A 21 23.30 0.55 -0.02
N ASN A 22 22.61 1.02 -1.06
CA ASN A 22 22.91 0.67 -2.44
C ASN A 22 24.24 1.26 -2.91
N LEU A 23 24.53 2.51 -2.56
CA LEU A 23 25.80 3.17 -2.90
C LEU A 23 27.02 2.55 -2.21
N ILE A 24 26.87 2.04 -0.99
CA ILE A 24 27.94 1.36 -0.25
C ILE A 24 28.12 -0.10 -0.75
N GLY A 25 27.19 -0.60 -1.58
CA GLY A 25 27.24 -1.96 -2.11
C GLY A 25 26.87 -3.04 -1.09
N ILE A 26 26.18 -2.66 0.00
CA ILE A 26 25.71 -3.64 1.01
C ILE A 26 24.52 -4.41 0.46
N ILE A 27 23.64 -3.73 -0.29
CA ILE A 27 22.45 -4.33 -0.90
C ILE A 27 22.26 -3.74 -2.30
N GLU A 28 22.18 -4.60 -3.32
CA GLU A 28 21.87 -4.18 -4.69
C GLU A 28 20.35 -4.07 -4.86
N PHE A 29 19.80 -2.86 -4.70
CA PHE A 29 18.39 -2.60 -4.99
C PHE A 29 18.22 -2.03 -6.40
N SER A 30 17.30 -2.63 -7.15
CA SER A 30 16.80 -2.03 -8.37
C SER A 30 15.93 -0.79 -8.07
N ILE A 31 15.76 0.06 -9.09
CA ILE A 31 14.87 1.23 -9.01
C ILE A 31 13.43 0.80 -8.71
N ILE A 32 12.98 -0.32 -9.27
CA ILE A 32 11.63 -0.85 -9.08
C ILE A 32 11.44 -1.35 -7.63
N GLU A 33 12.43 -2.02 -7.06
CA GLU A 33 12.40 -2.42 -5.63
C GLU A 33 12.32 -1.19 -4.73
N THR A 34 13.13 -0.16 -5.01
CA THR A 34 13.12 1.07 -4.23
C THR A 34 11.75 1.76 -4.29
N LEU A 35 11.16 1.89 -5.49
CA LEU A 35 9.81 2.43 -5.67
C LEU A 35 8.75 1.58 -4.96
N THR A 36 8.89 0.26 -4.97
CA THR A 36 8.00 -0.66 -4.26
C THR A 36 7.97 -0.35 -2.77
N TYR A 37 9.14 -0.23 -2.13
CA TYR A 37 9.23 0.13 -0.72
C TYR A 37 8.58 1.48 -0.42
N ILE A 38 8.87 2.50 -1.23
CA ILE A 38 8.28 3.85 -1.08
C ILE A 38 6.75 3.78 -1.17
N PHE A 39 6.21 3.10 -2.17
CA PHE A 39 4.76 3.02 -2.40
C PHE A 39 4.07 2.29 -1.24
N LEU A 40 4.66 1.17 -0.78
CA LEU A 40 4.13 0.43 0.37
C LEU A 40 4.12 1.29 1.63
N THR A 41 5.24 1.93 1.98
CA THR A 41 5.31 2.74 3.22
C THR A 41 4.50 4.02 3.15
N ALA A 42 4.58 4.76 2.04
CA ALA A 42 3.87 6.01 1.87
C ALA A 42 2.36 5.77 1.79
N GLY A 43 1.94 4.79 0.97
CA GLY A 43 0.54 4.44 0.80
C GLY A 43 -0.09 4.00 2.12
N PHE A 44 0.57 3.10 2.85
CA PHE A 44 0.10 2.65 4.16
C PHE A 44 0.02 3.79 5.17
N GLY A 45 1.06 4.63 5.25
CA GLY A 45 1.08 5.78 6.17
C GLY A 45 -0.02 6.80 5.87
N ILE A 46 -0.23 7.14 4.59
CA ILE A 46 -1.31 8.03 4.16
C ILE A 46 -2.66 7.42 4.49
N TRP A 47 -2.87 6.14 4.16
CA TRP A 47 -4.11 5.42 4.44
C TRP A 47 -4.43 5.42 5.92
N TYR A 48 -3.46 5.01 6.76
CA TYR A 48 -3.65 4.88 8.20
C TYR A 48 -3.92 6.24 8.85
N SER A 49 -3.12 7.26 8.55
CA SER A 49 -3.36 8.63 9.02
C SER A 49 -4.74 9.15 8.60
N SER A 50 -5.13 8.90 7.36
CA SER A 50 -6.41 9.38 6.82
C SER A 50 -7.59 8.61 7.39
N TYR A 51 -7.40 7.34 7.75
CA TYR A 51 -8.41 6.53 8.41
C TYR A 51 -8.71 7.08 9.81
N LEU A 52 -7.70 7.49 10.57
CA LEU A 52 -7.85 8.12 11.88
C LEU A 52 -8.55 9.48 11.79
N ASP A 53 -8.21 10.28 10.78
CA ASP A 53 -8.81 11.60 10.55
C ASP A 53 -10.15 11.53 9.77
N LEU A 54 -10.66 10.32 9.46
CA LEU A 54 -11.85 10.07 8.63
C LEU A 54 -11.83 10.79 7.26
N ASN A 55 -10.65 11.07 6.72
CA ASN A 55 -10.46 11.71 5.43
C ASN A 55 -10.59 10.69 4.30
N LYS A 56 -11.77 10.64 3.68
CA LYS A 56 -12.12 9.70 2.60
C LYS A 56 -11.20 9.77 1.40
N GLY A 57 -10.79 10.97 0.99
CA GLY A 57 -9.89 11.15 -0.15
C GLY A 57 -8.50 10.58 0.15
N GLY A 58 -8.01 10.80 1.37
CA GLY A 58 -6.75 10.23 1.84
C GLY A 58 -6.79 8.71 2.04
N ILE A 59 -7.92 8.16 2.51
CA ILE A 59 -8.12 6.69 2.60
C ILE A 59 -8.05 6.07 1.20
N PHE A 60 -8.75 6.64 0.22
CA PHE A 60 -8.70 6.16 -1.15
C PHE A 60 -7.30 6.28 -1.74
N ALA A 61 -6.69 7.46 -1.71
CA ALA A 61 -5.38 7.69 -2.31
C ALA A 61 -4.28 6.87 -1.65
N GLY A 62 -4.28 6.78 -0.31
CA GLY A 62 -3.33 5.95 0.43
C GLY A 62 -3.49 4.47 0.12
N GLY A 63 -4.73 3.97 0.09
CA GLY A 63 -5.03 2.59 -0.33
C GLY A 63 -4.57 2.31 -1.75
N PHE A 64 -4.81 3.24 -2.67
CA PHE A 64 -4.43 3.10 -4.08
C PHE A 64 -2.91 3.02 -4.22
N ILE A 65 -2.17 3.96 -3.62
CA ILE A 65 -0.69 3.99 -3.64
C ILE A 65 -0.12 2.71 -3.00
N PHE A 66 -0.67 2.28 -1.86
CA PHE A 66 -0.24 1.07 -1.16
C PHE A 66 -0.39 -0.17 -2.03
N LEU A 67 -1.58 -0.37 -2.62
CA LEU A 67 -1.86 -1.54 -3.46
C LEU A 67 -1.08 -1.49 -4.79
N SER A 68 -0.81 -0.30 -5.34
CA SER A 68 0.14 -0.15 -6.45
C SER A 68 1.54 -0.62 -6.07
N GLY A 69 1.99 -0.36 -4.84
CA GLY A 69 3.23 -0.94 -4.30
C GLY A 69 3.22 -2.46 -4.28
N ILE A 70 2.09 -3.10 -3.93
CA ILE A 70 1.97 -4.56 -4.01
C ILE A 70 2.08 -5.06 -5.45
N VAL A 71 1.51 -4.36 -6.43
CA VAL A 71 1.65 -4.75 -7.84
C VAL A 71 3.10 -4.65 -8.30
N LEU A 72 3.80 -3.56 -7.94
CA LEU A 72 5.24 -3.42 -8.25
C LEU A 72 6.08 -4.51 -7.58
N ALA A 73 5.75 -4.89 -6.35
CA ALA A 73 6.39 -6.02 -5.65
C ALA A 73 6.24 -7.33 -6.44
N VAL A 74 5.04 -7.60 -6.93
CA VAL A 74 4.77 -8.80 -7.74
C VAL A 74 5.53 -8.74 -9.07
N GLU A 75 5.54 -7.60 -9.75
CA GLU A 75 6.28 -7.45 -11.03
C GLU A 75 7.80 -7.57 -10.88
N THR A 76 8.33 -7.16 -9.73
CA THR A 76 9.76 -7.26 -9.43
C THR A 76 10.20 -8.70 -9.24
N PHE A 77 9.39 -9.50 -8.53
CA PHE A 77 9.80 -10.83 -8.08
C PHE A 77 9.26 -11.99 -8.89
N PHE A 78 8.25 -11.75 -9.72
CA PHE A 78 7.69 -12.78 -10.61
C PHE A 78 7.92 -12.40 -12.06
N THR A 79 8.43 -13.35 -12.83
CA THR A 79 8.54 -13.20 -14.29
C THR A 79 7.14 -13.25 -14.90
N ILE A 80 6.57 -12.09 -15.16
CA ILE A 80 5.26 -11.96 -15.83
C ILE A 80 5.47 -11.89 -17.34
N TRP A 81 4.89 -12.83 -18.06
CA TRP A 81 4.86 -12.78 -19.52
C TRP A 81 3.86 -11.70 -19.96
N ASN A 82 4.39 -10.57 -20.46
CA ASN A 82 3.65 -9.39 -20.91
C ASN A 82 2.96 -8.57 -19.78
N PRO A 83 3.73 -7.82 -18.97
CA PRO A 83 3.21 -7.04 -17.83
C PRO A 83 2.20 -5.97 -18.23
N LEU A 84 2.27 -5.43 -19.44
CA LEU A 84 1.28 -4.48 -19.97
C LEU A 84 -0.16 -5.02 -19.94
N ARG A 85 -0.33 -6.35 -20.03
CA ARG A 85 -1.65 -6.98 -19.95
C ARG A 85 -2.24 -6.97 -18.54
N MET A 86 -1.43 -6.71 -17.52
CA MET A 86 -1.84 -6.64 -16.11
C MET A 86 -2.26 -5.23 -15.66
N ILE A 87 -1.86 -4.18 -16.38
CA ILE A 87 -2.15 -2.78 -15.99
C ILE A 87 -3.65 -2.54 -15.75
N PHE A 88 -4.50 -2.84 -16.73
CA PHE A 88 -5.94 -2.62 -16.60
C PHE A 88 -6.59 -3.47 -15.50
N PRO A 89 -6.40 -4.80 -15.44
CA PRO A 89 -6.95 -5.59 -14.34
C PRO A 89 -6.48 -5.10 -12.97
N SER A 90 -5.20 -4.76 -12.83
CA SER A 90 -4.63 -4.21 -11.59
C SER A 90 -5.29 -2.88 -11.22
N LEU A 91 -5.47 -1.95 -12.17
CA LEU A 91 -6.15 -0.67 -11.91
C LEU A 91 -7.57 -0.86 -11.39
N PHE A 92 -8.34 -1.79 -11.97
CA PHE A 92 -9.69 -2.10 -11.53
C PHE A 92 -9.70 -2.71 -10.12
N ILE A 93 -8.82 -3.68 -9.86
CA ILE A 93 -8.72 -4.33 -8.54
C ILE A 93 -8.28 -3.33 -7.47
N ILE A 94 -7.22 -2.54 -7.74
CA ILE A 94 -6.70 -1.51 -6.84
C ILE A 94 -7.79 -0.48 -6.52
N SER A 95 -8.48 0.04 -7.54
CA SER A 95 -9.54 1.02 -7.36
C SER A 95 -10.70 0.44 -6.55
N GLY A 96 -11.10 -0.81 -6.86
CA GLY A 96 -12.15 -1.51 -6.15
C GLY A 96 -11.82 -1.70 -4.66
N LEU A 97 -10.62 -2.19 -4.33
CA LEU A 97 -10.19 -2.36 -2.95
C LEU A 97 -9.99 -1.02 -2.22
N SER A 98 -9.50 0.00 -2.90
CA SER A 98 -9.34 1.34 -2.31
C SER A 98 -10.70 1.96 -1.95
N LEU A 99 -11.71 1.81 -2.81
CA LEU A 99 -13.08 2.22 -2.48
C LEU A 99 -13.69 1.39 -1.34
N PHE A 100 -13.36 0.10 -1.27
CA PHE A 100 -13.77 -0.75 -0.15
C PHE A 100 -13.25 -0.19 1.18
N PHE A 101 -11.99 0.26 1.23
CA PHE A 101 -11.43 0.90 2.42
C PHE A 101 -12.18 2.19 2.80
N VAL A 102 -12.60 3.00 1.83
CA VAL A 102 -13.42 4.18 2.10
C VAL A 102 -14.78 3.78 2.68
N PHE A 103 -15.41 2.73 2.13
CA PHE A 103 -16.67 2.20 2.66
C PHE A 103 -16.52 1.67 4.10
N LEU A 104 -15.41 1.00 4.43
CA LEU A 104 -15.15 0.53 5.79
C LEU A 104 -15.04 1.67 6.81
N SER A 105 -14.56 2.84 6.39
CA SER A 105 -14.51 4.05 7.21
C SER A 105 -15.88 4.71 7.39
N ASP A 106 -16.75 4.68 6.37
CA ASP A 106 -18.11 5.23 6.43
C ASP A 106 -19.14 4.26 5.82
N ARG A 107 -19.62 3.34 6.65
CA ARG A 107 -20.55 2.26 6.25
C ARG A 107 -21.92 2.75 5.77
N LYS A 108 -22.25 4.04 5.94
CA LYS A 108 -23.53 4.60 5.47
C LYS A 108 -23.58 4.74 3.95
N ARG A 109 -22.42 4.74 3.27
CA ARG A 109 -22.33 4.97 1.82
C ARG A 109 -22.27 3.65 1.03
N ILE A 110 -23.39 2.92 1.00
CA ILE A 110 -23.51 1.64 0.27
C ILE A 110 -23.10 1.74 -1.21
N ILE A 111 -23.25 2.92 -1.84
CA ILE A 111 -22.85 3.15 -3.22
C ILE A 111 -21.35 2.90 -3.46
N LEU A 112 -20.50 3.18 -2.46
CA LEU A 112 -19.06 2.91 -2.53
C LEU A 112 -18.77 1.40 -2.48
N LEU A 113 -19.56 0.65 -1.73
CA LEU A 113 -19.47 -0.82 -1.71
C LEU A 113 -19.86 -1.41 -3.06
N ILE A 114 -20.97 -0.96 -3.64
CA ILE A 114 -21.42 -1.42 -4.96
C ILE A 114 -20.34 -1.15 -6.02
N LEU A 115 -19.80 0.08 -6.04
CA LEU A 115 -18.75 0.44 -7.00
C LEU A 115 -17.45 -0.36 -6.76
N SER A 116 -17.09 -0.59 -5.50
CA SER A 116 -15.95 -1.42 -5.13
C SER A 116 -16.08 -2.84 -5.66
N VAL A 117 -17.23 -3.49 -5.42
CA VAL A 117 -17.52 -4.86 -5.88
C VAL A 117 -17.52 -4.92 -7.41
N LEU A 118 -18.12 -3.95 -8.09
CA LEU A 118 -18.16 -3.91 -9.56
C LEU A 118 -16.75 -3.79 -10.15
N LEU A 119 -15.93 -2.87 -9.65
CA LEU A 119 -14.56 -2.68 -10.14
C LEU A 119 -13.69 -3.89 -9.83
N PHE A 120 -13.80 -4.45 -8.61
CA PHE A 120 -13.08 -5.67 -8.24
C PHE A 120 -13.46 -6.84 -9.15
N ALA A 121 -14.76 -7.08 -9.34
CA ALA A 121 -15.26 -8.13 -10.22
C ALA A 121 -14.79 -7.94 -11.67
N MET A 122 -14.82 -6.71 -12.19
CA MET A 122 -14.35 -6.40 -13.53
C MET A 122 -12.86 -6.71 -13.68
N GLY A 123 -12.03 -6.29 -12.73
CA GLY A 123 -10.60 -6.60 -12.74
C GLY A 123 -10.31 -8.10 -12.65
N MET A 124 -11.04 -8.83 -11.80
CA MET A 124 -10.92 -10.30 -11.70
C MET A 124 -11.34 -11.01 -12.99
N LEU A 125 -12.44 -10.59 -13.63
CA LEU A 125 -12.87 -11.14 -14.93
C LEU A 125 -11.81 -10.92 -16.02
N TYR A 126 -11.18 -9.75 -16.05
CA TYR A 126 -10.07 -9.47 -16.96
C TYR A 126 -8.85 -10.37 -16.70
N LEU A 127 -8.53 -10.66 -15.43
CA LEU A 127 -7.45 -11.59 -15.09
C LEU A 127 -7.76 -13.03 -15.48
N PHE A 128 -8.95 -13.54 -15.13
CA PHE A 128 -9.30 -14.95 -15.36
C PHE A 128 -9.38 -15.31 -16.83
N ASN A 129 -9.82 -14.40 -17.69
CA ASN A 129 -9.84 -14.62 -19.13
C ASN A 129 -8.44 -14.71 -19.77
N ARG A 130 -7.38 -14.36 -19.02
CA ARG A 130 -6.01 -14.24 -19.55
C ARG A 130 -5.00 -15.17 -18.90
N ILE A 131 -5.35 -15.84 -17.79
CA ILE A 131 -4.39 -16.59 -16.99
C ILE A 131 -4.86 -18.04 -16.84
N ASN A 132 -3.97 -18.99 -17.12
CA ASN A 132 -4.10 -20.38 -16.67
C ASN A 132 -3.77 -20.45 -15.17
N PHE A 133 -4.73 -20.05 -14.34
CA PHE A 133 -4.52 -19.91 -12.90
C PHE A 133 -4.29 -21.27 -12.23
N LYS A 134 -3.10 -21.46 -11.65
CA LYS A 134 -2.80 -22.59 -10.77
C LYS A 134 -2.74 -22.09 -9.33
N LEU A 135 -3.77 -22.40 -8.54
CA LEU A 135 -3.91 -21.93 -7.16
C LEU A 135 -2.69 -22.28 -6.27
N ILE A 136 -2.09 -23.46 -6.48
CA ILE A 136 -0.92 -23.89 -5.71
C ILE A 136 0.30 -22.98 -5.97
N VAL A 137 0.52 -22.58 -7.22
CA VAL A 137 1.64 -21.70 -7.61
C VAL A 137 1.42 -20.31 -7.04
N PHE A 138 0.17 -19.85 -7.03
CA PHE A 138 -0.22 -18.57 -6.45
C PHE A 138 0.02 -18.51 -4.92
N LEU A 139 -0.31 -19.57 -4.18
CA LEU A 139 -0.08 -19.60 -2.72
C LEU A 139 1.42 -19.63 -2.37
N ILE A 140 2.22 -20.39 -3.13
CA ILE A 140 3.69 -20.41 -2.96
C ILE A 140 4.26 -19.01 -3.22
N ALA A 141 3.81 -18.36 -4.31
CA ALA A 141 4.22 -17.00 -4.64
C ALA A 141 3.91 -15.99 -3.52
N ILE A 142 2.71 -16.05 -2.92
CA ILE A 142 2.36 -15.18 -1.78
C ILE A 142 3.34 -15.39 -0.62
N TRP A 143 3.65 -16.64 -0.29
CA TRP A 143 4.55 -16.96 0.81
C TRP A 143 5.96 -16.40 0.58
N GLU A 144 6.50 -16.55 -0.63
CA GLU A 144 7.79 -15.99 -1.02
C GLU A 144 7.82 -14.46 -0.92
N ILE A 145 6.74 -13.78 -1.34
CA ILE A 145 6.60 -12.32 -1.19
C ILE A 145 6.65 -11.93 0.29
N ILE A 146 5.86 -12.60 1.14
CA ILE A 146 5.79 -12.26 2.57
C ILE A 146 7.17 -12.39 3.23
N LEU A 147 7.89 -13.47 2.96
CA LEU A 147 9.23 -13.69 3.50
C LEU A 147 10.22 -12.63 3.00
N LYS A 148 10.11 -12.21 1.73
CA LYS A 148 11.02 -11.22 1.14
C LYS A 148 10.77 -9.81 1.67
N PHE A 149 9.51 -9.48 1.96
CA PHE A 149 9.09 -8.17 2.48
C PHE A 149 8.92 -8.12 3.99
N TRP A 150 9.54 -9.03 4.75
CA TRP A 150 9.49 -9.02 6.22
C TRP A 150 9.88 -7.64 6.80
N PHE A 151 10.86 -6.98 6.19
CA PHE A 151 11.32 -5.64 6.57
C PHE A 151 10.22 -4.56 6.43
N VAL A 152 9.29 -4.72 5.49
CA VAL A 152 8.16 -3.79 5.32
C VAL A 152 7.24 -3.79 6.54
N PHE A 153 7.04 -4.94 7.18
CA PHE A 153 6.22 -5.00 8.39
C PHE A 153 6.85 -4.21 9.55
N ILE A 154 8.18 -4.21 9.65
CA ILE A 154 8.90 -3.37 10.62
C ILE A 154 8.66 -1.89 10.32
N LEU A 155 8.71 -1.50 9.04
CA LEU A 155 8.42 -0.13 8.64
C LEU A 155 6.98 0.28 8.96
N PHE A 156 6.01 -0.61 8.77
CA PHE A 156 4.62 -0.36 9.17
C PHE A 156 4.50 -0.16 10.67
N ALA A 157 5.17 -0.99 11.48
CA ALA A 157 5.18 -0.82 12.94
C ALA A 157 5.75 0.55 13.35
N ILE A 158 6.86 0.98 12.72
CA ILE A 158 7.46 2.30 12.96
C ILE A 158 6.50 3.42 12.57
N VAL A 159 5.87 3.34 11.39
CA VAL A 159 4.89 4.35 10.93
C VAL A 159 3.71 4.46 11.90
N VAL A 160 3.15 3.33 12.34
CA VAL A 160 2.06 3.31 13.33
C VAL A 160 2.52 3.92 14.66
N TYR A 161 3.70 3.57 15.14
CA TYR A 161 4.25 4.10 16.39
C TYR A 161 4.40 5.63 16.35
N PHE A 162 5.00 6.18 15.28
CA PHE A 162 5.16 7.64 15.15
C PHE A 162 3.82 8.39 15.00
N ILE A 163 2.85 7.80 14.30
CA ILE A 163 1.53 8.42 14.14
C ILE A 163 0.76 8.38 15.48
N SER A 164 0.78 7.26 16.20
CA SER A 164 0.08 7.10 17.48
C SER A 164 0.62 8.00 18.59
N THR A 165 1.95 8.06 18.76
CA THR A 165 2.60 8.96 19.74
C THR A 165 2.35 10.44 19.44
N GLY A 166 2.26 10.82 18.15
CA GLY A 166 1.88 12.17 17.75
C GLY A 166 0.43 12.54 18.10
N LEU A 167 -0.45 11.56 18.31
CA LEU A 167 -1.85 11.77 18.69
C LEU A 167 -2.03 11.92 20.20
N GLU A 168 -1.31 11.16 21.02
CA GLU A 168 -1.37 11.26 22.49
C GLU A 168 -0.99 12.66 22.99
N GLN A 169 0.03 13.28 22.37
CA GLN A 169 0.41 14.67 22.69
C GLN A 169 -0.70 15.68 22.41
N LYS A 170 -1.59 15.41 21.43
CA LYS A 170 -2.67 16.31 21.06
C LYS A 170 -3.83 16.26 22.06
N GLN A 171 -4.13 15.09 22.63
CA GLN A 171 -5.14 14.94 23.68
C GLN A 171 -4.70 15.58 24.98
N ASN A 172 -3.42 15.46 25.37
CA ASN A 172 -2.93 16.09 26.60
C ASN A 172 -2.94 17.63 26.51
N GLN A 173 -2.61 18.22 25.36
CA GLN A 173 -2.67 19.68 25.19
C GLN A 173 -4.09 20.25 25.21
N SER A 174 -5.10 19.53 24.70
CA SER A 174 -6.50 19.99 24.77
C SER A 174 -7.16 19.77 26.14
N SER A 175 -6.47 19.10 27.06
CA SER A 175 -6.97 18.84 28.43
C SER A 175 -6.48 19.91 29.42
N GLU A 176 -5.51 20.73 29.02
CA GLU A 176 -4.89 21.79 29.83
C GLU A 176 -5.39 23.21 29.46
N GLU A 177 -6.25 23.33 28.44
CA GLU A 177 -6.99 24.56 28.07
C GLU A 177 -8.46 24.49 28.55
#